data_AF-A0A521VLL3-F1
#
_entry.id   AF-A0A521VLL3-F1
#
_cell.length_a   1.000
_cell.length_b   1.000
_cell.length_c   1.000
_cell.angle_alpha   90.00
_cell.angle_beta   90.00
_cell.angle_gamma   90.00
#
_symmetry.space_group_name_H-M   'P 1'
#
loop_
_entity.id
_entity.type
_entity.pdbx_description
1 polymer ?
#
loop_
_entity_poly.entity_id
_entity_poly.type
_entity_poly.pdbx_seq_one_letter_code
_entity_poly.pdbx_strand_id
1 'polypeptide(L)' 'SPGGAASAANQGFDAFLPLADSGISAYVWSSRKFVSILLYTCKGFDAAAAIDYTRRHFAIEGEIASEPI' A
#
# COMPACT_ATOMS: atom_id res chain seq x y z
N SER A 1 -9.08 -9.91 10.30
CA SER A 1 -7.70 -10.00 10.82
C SER A 1 -7.70 -10.60 12.21
N PRO A 2 -6.89 -11.62 12.54
CA PRO A 2 -6.99 -12.28 13.83
C PRO A 2 -6.27 -11.43 14.88
N GLY A 3 -7.01 -10.50 15.50
CA GLY A 3 -6.56 -9.65 16.62
C GLY A 3 -7.00 -8.18 16.52
N GLY A 4 -7.17 -7.66 15.30
CA GLY A 4 -7.71 -6.32 15.07
C GLY A 4 -9.21 -6.36 14.88
N ALA A 5 -9.98 -5.87 15.85
CA ALA A 5 -11.42 -5.72 15.68
C ALA A 5 -11.69 -4.77 14.50
N ALA A 6 -12.63 -5.15 13.64
CA ALA A 6 -13.18 -4.21 12.66
C ALA A 6 -13.78 -3.02 13.44
N SER A 7 -13.40 -1.81 13.07
CA SER A 7 -13.72 -0.57 13.77
C SER A 7 -13.87 0.57 12.78
N ALA A 8 -14.51 1.67 13.19
CA ALA A 8 -14.57 2.87 12.35
C ALA A 8 -13.19 3.41 11.95
N ALA A 9 -12.15 3.16 12.76
CA ALA A 9 -10.80 3.65 12.52
C ALA A 9 -10.06 2.90 11.40
N ASN A 10 -10.35 1.62 11.17
CA ASN A 10 -9.73 0.80 10.12
C ASN A 10 -10.72 0.43 9.00
N GLN A 11 -11.80 1.21 8.87
CA GLN A 11 -12.68 1.12 7.71
C GLN A 11 -11.97 1.60 6.45
N GLY A 12 -12.19 0.87 5.37
CA GLY A 12 -11.66 1.14 4.04
C GLY A 12 -11.76 -0.14 3.21
N PHE A 13 -10.72 -0.46 2.45
CA PHE A 13 -10.72 -1.63 1.58
C PHE A 13 -9.33 -2.24 1.45
N ASP A 14 -9.32 -3.53 1.13
CA ASP A 14 -8.14 -4.27 0.74
C ASP A 14 -8.23 -4.54 -0.76
N ALA A 15 -7.11 -4.44 -1.47
CA ALA A 15 -6.99 -4.77 -2.88
C ALA A 15 -5.79 -5.68 -3.10
N PHE A 16 -5.95 -6.65 -3.99
CA PHE A 16 -4.87 -7.53 -4.42
C PHE A 16 -4.91 -7.67 -5.93
N LEU A 17 -3.77 -7.38 -6.57
CA LEU A 17 -3.56 -7.58 -8.00
C LEU A 17 -2.50 -8.67 -8.18
N PRO A 18 -2.91 -9.92 -8.51
CA PRO A 18 -1.96 -10.97 -8.84
C PRO A 18 -1.25 -10.63 -10.16
N LEU A 19 0.05 -10.87 -10.19
CA LEU A 19 0.89 -10.79 -11.39
C LEU A 19 1.54 -12.17 -11.61
N ALA A 20 2.13 -12.41 -12.78
CA ALA A 20 2.86 -13.66 -13.01
C ALA A 20 4.03 -13.76 -12.01
N ASP A 21 4.01 -14.80 -11.17
CA ASP A 21 4.99 -15.09 -10.11
C ASP A 21 5.21 -13.96 -9.07
N SER A 22 4.30 -12.98 -9.03
CA SER A 22 4.45 -11.74 -8.27
C SER A 22 3.09 -11.14 -7.89
N GLY A 23 3.06 -9.96 -7.25
CA GLY A 23 1.77 -9.34 -6.91
C GLY A 23 1.87 -8.00 -6.19
N ILE A 24 0.76 -7.28 -6.21
CA ILE A 24 0.58 -6.02 -5.51
C ILE A 24 -0.54 -6.18 -4.49
N SER A 25 -0.27 -5.88 -3.23
CA SER A 25 -1.28 -5.81 -2.17
C SER A 25 -1.41 -4.37 -1.67
N ALA A 26 -2.63 -3.90 -1.47
CA ALA A 26 -2.91 -2.60 -0.88
C ALA A 26 -3.94 -2.73 0.24
N TYR A 27 -3.70 -2.00 1.32
CA TYR A 27 -4.56 -1.93 2.50
C TYR A 27 -4.85 -0.46 2.79
N VAL A 28 -6.10 -0.05 2.67
CA VAL A 28 -6.51 1.35 2.81
C VAL A 28 -7.41 1.51 4.03
N TRP A 29 -7.07 2.44 4.90
CA TRP A 29 -7.93 2.90 6.00
C TRP A 29 -8.37 4.34 5.74
N SER A 30 -9.53 4.50 5.12
CA SER A 30 -10.06 5.80 4.66
C SER A 30 -10.24 6.78 5.81
N SER A 31 -10.77 6.34 6.95
CA SER A 31 -10.98 7.19 8.13
C SER A 31 -9.69 7.76 8.71
N ARG A 32 -8.58 7.02 8.57
CA ARG A 32 -7.25 7.43 9.06
C ARG A 32 -6.38 8.06 7.98
N LYS A 33 -6.88 8.17 6.74
CA LYS A 33 -6.11 8.60 5.57
C LYS A 33 -4.77 7.86 5.47
N PHE A 34 -4.81 6.55 5.73
CA PHE A 34 -3.63 5.69 5.76
C PHE A 34 -3.71 4.65 4.63
N VAL A 35 -2.57 4.37 4.03
CA VAL A 35 -2.41 3.31 3.03
C VAL A 35 -1.11 2.55 3.28
N SER A 36 -1.17 1.23 3.15
CA SER A 36 0.00 0.35 3.10
C SER A 36 -0.02 -0.41 1.78
N ILE A 37 1.09 -0.38 1.03
CA ILE A 37 1.23 -1.02 -0.28
C ILE A 37 2.44 -1.92 -0.25
N LEU A 38 2.25 -3.19 -0.59
CA LEU A 38 3.31 -4.15 -0.83
C LEU A 38 3.44 -4.37 -2.34
N LEU A 39 4.62 -4.05 -2.86
CA LEU A 39 4.98 -4.29 -4.26
C LEU A 39 5.97 -5.45 -4.31
N TYR A 40 5.49 -6.64 -4.65
CA TYR A 40 6.33 -7.81 -4.87
C TYR A 40 6.42 -8.06 -6.37
N THR A 41 7.61 -8.01 -6.95
CA THR A 41 7.82 -8.06 -8.41
C THR A 41 9.03 -8.92 -8.77
N CYS A 42 8.93 -9.62 -9.90
CA CYS A 42 10.06 -10.35 -10.49
C CYS A 42 10.89 -9.50 -11.46
N LYS A 43 10.49 -8.25 -11.73
CA LYS A 43 11.23 -7.29 -12.56
C LYS A 43 12.09 -6.37 -11.68
N GLY A 44 13.03 -5.66 -12.30
CA GLY A 44 13.75 -4.58 -11.63
C GLY A 44 12.78 -3.61 -10.97
N PHE A 45 13.03 -3.31 -9.70
CA PHE A 45 12.17 -2.45 -8.89
C PHE A 45 12.76 -1.04 -8.79
N ASP A 46 12.00 -0.04 -9.22
CA ASP A 46 12.33 1.37 -9.03
C ASP A 46 11.54 1.91 -7.84
N ALA A 47 12.19 1.94 -6.68
CA ALA A 47 11.59 2.41 -5.44
C ALA A 47 11.18 3.89 -5.52
N ALA A 48 11.99 4.74 -6.17
CA ALA A 48 11.71 6.16 -6.27
C ALA A 48 10.46 6.42 -7.10
N ALA A 49 10.31 5.72 -8.24
CA ALA A 49 9.12 5.82 -9.07
C ALA A 49 7.85 5.33 -8.34
N ALA A 50 7.96 4.24 -7.57
CA ALA A 50 6.84 3.71 -6.78
C ALA A 50 6.39 4.69 -5.68
N ILE A 51 7.33 5.29 -4.95
CA ILE A 51 7.05 6.29 -3.91
C ILE A 51 6.41 7.53 -4.51
N ASP A 52 6.95 8.06 -5.62
CA ASP A 52 6.42 9.24 -6.29
C ASP A 52 4.99 9.00 -6.82
N TYR A 53 4.76 7.85 -7.47
CA TYR A 53 3.42 7.48 -7.93
C TYR A 53 2.43 7.40 -6.75
N THR A 54 2.81 6.70 -5.68
CA THR A 54 1.95 6.53 -4.50
C THR A 54 1.62 7.87 -3.86
N ARG A 55 2.62 8.75 -3.72
CA ARG A 55 2.45 10.10 -3.19
C ARG A 55 1.46 10.92 -4.02
N ARG A 56 1.62 10.94 -5.34
CA ARG A 56 0.74 11.69 -6.24
C ARG A 56 -0.66 11.11 -6.32
N HIS A 57 -0.79 9.79 -6.42
CA HIS A 57 -2.08 9.11 -6.56
C HIS A 57 -2.98 9.30 -5.34
N PHE A 58 -2.43 9.20 -4.13
CA PHE A 58 -3.16 9.37 -2.88
C PHE A 58 -3.06 10.78 -2.29
N ALA A 59 -2.40 11.72 -2.98
CA ALA A 59 -2.12 13.07 -2.51
C ALA A 59 -1.54 13.09 -1.08
N ILE A 60 -0.51 12.26 -0.83
CA ILE A 60 0.11 12.12 0.50
C ILE A 60 1.01 13.33 0.75
N GLU A 61 0.61 14.19 1.69
CA GLU A 61 1.44 15.31 2.18
C GLU A 61 2.41 14.87 3.29
N GLY A 62 2.09 13.76 3.98
CA GLY A 62 2.84 13.24 5.12
C GLY A 62 4.04 12.36 4.77
N GLU A 63 4.46 11.59 5.78
CA GLU A 63 5.53 10.61 5.67
C GLU A 63 5.12 9.42 4.79
N ILE A 64 6.06 8.93 3.97
CA ILE A 64 6.01 7.61 3.37
C ILE A 64 7.26 6.88 3.85
N ALA A 65 7.07 5.84 4.65
CA ALA A 65 8.13 4.92 5.00
C ALA A 65 8.22 3.84 3.91
N SER A 66 9.43 3.54 3.44
CA SER A 66 9.68 2.53 2.42
C SER A 66 11.05 1.90 2.61
N GLU A 67 11.12 0.58 2.61
CA GLU A 67 12.39 -0.16 2.54
C GLU A 67 12.31 -1.21 1.44
N PRO A 68 13.25 -1.20 0.47
CA PRO A 68 13.46 -2.33 -0.42
C PRO A 68 14.12 -3.47 0.38
N ILE A 69 13.68 -4.70 0.14
CA ILE A 69 14.31 -5.91 0.65
C ILE A 69 15.41 -6.34 -0.32
#